data_AF-A0A9E7FZU3-F1
#
_entry.id   AF-A0A9E7FZU3-F1
#
_cell.length_a   1.000
_cell.length_b   1.000
_cell.length_c   1.000
_cell.angle_alpha   90.00
_cell.angle_beta   90.00
_cell.angle_gamma   90.00
#
_symmetry.space_group_name_H-M   'P 1'
#
loop_
_entity.id
_entity.type
_entity.pdbx_description
1 polymer ?
#
loop_
_entity_poly.entity_id
_entity_poly.type
_entity_poly.pdbx_seq_one_letter_code
_entity_poly.pdbx_strand_id
1 'polypeptide(L)'
;MGDYRGLNVRRDRGGCCPPTDLMRSEAMQLVRIIVPVESAHLTLSYLGDLGLFQFKDVCRIFNAFLVQFPVVLWFPSVRCRIMNDPISDCLSDSVGLNADKSPFQRTYANQIKRCGEMARKLRLFKEQMAKAGISHSEMVMTQTRIDFDEMEIKLGELEAELIEVNSNNEKLQRSYNELLEYMLVLKKAGEFFYSAQSSATAQQREIEARQIGDGSLDSPLLLEQEMLTDPSKQVKLGFVSGLVPKEKAMAFERILFRATRGNMYLRQAAVDDPVIDPISGEKIAKNVFVVFYSGERAKTKILKICEAFGANRYPFTDDIGKQMQMISEVSGKITELKTTIDLGMLHRDNILKNISHQFEQWNNLVRTEKAIYHTLNMLSLDVTKKCLVAEGWSPVFATSQIQDALQRATYDSNSQVGSIFQVLHTKESPPTYFQTNKFTSAFQEIVDAYGIAKYQEANPGVYTIITFPFLFAVMFGDWGHGMCLLLATLLLIFREKKLSSQVSSHLF
;
A
#
# COMPACT_ATOMS: atom_id res chain seq x y z
N MET A 1 -43.02 -28.72 6.18
CA MET A 1 -43.35 -29.83 5.28
C MET A 1 -43.17 -29.34 3.86
N GLY A 2 -42.28 -29.97 3.07
CA GLY A 2 -42.02 -29.66 1.65
C GLY A 2 -40.78 -28.79 1.41
N ASP A 3 -39.56 -29.27 1.68
CA ASP A 3 -38.68 -30.05 0.77
C ASP A 3 -37.82 -29.16 -0.17
N TYR A 4 -36.80 -28.50 0.41
CA TYR A 4 -35.69 -27.87 -0.32
C TYR A 4 -34.69 -28.96 -0.71
N ARG A 5 -34.81 -29.51 -1.93
CA ARG A 5 -33.75 -30.33 -2.52
C ARG A 5 -32.62 -29.42 -2.99
N GLY A 6 -31.48 -29.54 -2.31
CA GLY A 6 -30.22 -28.96 -2.75
C GLY A 6 -29.91 -29.35 -4.19
N LEU A 7 -29.59 -28.34 -4.99
CA LEU A 7 -28.96 -28.47 -6.29
C LEU A 7 -27.54 -29.03 -6.09
N ASN A 8 -27.47 -30.35 -5.89
CA ASN A 8 -26.29 -31.13 -6.18
C ASN A 8 -26.04 -30.99 -7.68
N VAL A 9 -25.07 -30.15 -8.04
CA VAL A 9 -24.46 -30.14 -9.37
C VAL A 9 -23.87 -31.54 -9.57
N ARG A 10 -24.67 -32.42 -10.20
CA ARG A 10 -24.18 -33.68 -10.73
C ARG A 10 -23.11 -33.31 -11.73
N ARG A 11 -21.85 -33.65 -11.41
CA ARG A 11 -20.80 -33.85 -12.40
C ARG A 11 -21.31 -34.93 -13.37
N ASP A 12 -21.88 -34.50 -14.48
CA ASP A 12 -22.04 -35.37 -15.64
C ASP A 12 -20.63 -35.74 -16.13
N ARG A 13 -20.13 -36.87 -15.62
CA ARG A 13 -19.08 -37.64 -16.26
C ARG A 13 -19.75 -38.36 -17.44
N GLY A 14 -19.80 -37.72 -18.60
CA GLY A 14 -20.50 -38.31 -19.74
C GLY A 14 -20.47 -37.49 -21.02
N GLY A 15 -19.39 -36.76 -21.30
CA GLY A 15 -19.11 -36.26 -22.65
C GLY A 15 -17.72 -36.73 -23.03
N CYS A 16 -17.59 -37.59 -24.04
CA CYS A 16 -16.29 -37.97 -24.59
C CYS A 16 -15.54 -36.70 -24.99
N CYS A 17 -14.50 -36.34 -24.23
CA CYS A 17 -13.45 -35.48 -24.75
C CYS A 17 -12.88 -36.17 -25.99
N PRO A 18 -12.70 -35.47 -27.13
CA PRO A 18 -11.95 -36.05 -28.25
C PRO A 18 -10.55 -36.45 -27.75
N PRO A 19 -9.95 -37.50 -28.33
CA PRO A 19 -8.59 -37.91 -27.95
C PRO A 19 -7.65 -36.70 -28.09
N THR A 20 -6.99 -36.35 -26.99
CA THR A 20 -6.04 -35.25 -26.92
C THR A 20 -4.81 -35.61 -27.73
N ASP A 21 -4.72 -35.12 -28.95
CA ASP A 21 -3.53 -35.27 -29.76
C ASP A 21 -2.55 -34.15 -29.41
N LEU A 22 -1.64 -34.39 -28.46
CA LEU A 22 -0.61 -33.43 -28.09
C LEU A 22 0.46 -33.26 -29.18
N MET A 23 0.46 -34.12 -30.22
CA MET A 23 1.47 -34.10 -31.28
C MET A 23 1.32 -32.93 -32.23
N ARG A 24 0.11 -32.36 -32.37
CA ARG A 24 -0.16 -31.20 -33.23
C ARG A 24 -1.03 -30.19 -32.49
N SER A 25 -1.03 -28.95 -32.98
CA SER A 25 -1.88 -27.93 -32.41
C SER A 25 -3.35 -28.21 -32.70
N GLU A 26 -4.23 -27.79 -31.81
CA GLU A 26 -5.68 -27.88 -32.02
C GLU A 26 -6.14 -27.09 -33.24
N ALA A 27 -7.21 -27.56 -33.88
CA ALA A 27 -7.80 -26.85 -35.01
C ALA A 27 -8.50 -25.56 -34.54
N MET A 28 -8.14 -24.44 -35.16
CA MET A 28 -8.67 -23.11 -34.86
C MET A 28 -9.58 -22.61 -35.97
N GLN A 29 -10.54 -21.77 -35.59
CA GLN A 29 -11.43 -21.05 -36.51
C GLN A 29 -11.53 -19.58 -36.11
N LEU A 30 -11.61 -18.71 -37.12
CA LEU A 30 -11.90 -17.30 -36.90
C LEU A 30 -13.41 -17.14 -36.79
N VAL A 31 -13.86 -16.48 -35.72
CA VAL A 31 -15.28 -16.29 -35.43
C VAL A 31 -15.56 -14.81 -35.25
N ARG A 32 -16.66 -14.36 -35.85
CA ARG A 32 -17.29 -13.09 -35.57
C ARG A 32 -18.49 -13.31 -34.65
N ILE A 33 -18.50 -12.60 -33.53
CA ILE A 33 -19.61 -12.59 -32.58
C ILE A 33 -20.27 -11.21 -32.65
N ILE A 34 -21.58 -11.19 -32.82
CA ILE A 34 -22.39 -9.97 -32.75
C ILE A 34 -23.25 -10.05 -31.51
N VAL A 35 -23.05 -9.13 -30.56
CA VAL A 35 -23.71 -9.16 -29.26
C VAL A 35 -24.46 -7.85 -29.04
N PRO A 36 -25.75 -7.88 -28.62
CA PRO A 36 -26.45 -6.69 -28.17
C PRO A 36 -25.70 -5.98 -27.03
N VAL A 37 -25.75 -4.65 -26.99
CA VAL A 37 -25.04 -3.87 -25.95
C VAL A 37 -25.51 -4.24 -24.53
N GLU A 38 -26.78 -4.59 -24.35
CA GLU A 38 -27.38 -4.96 -23.06
C GLU A 38 -26.84 -6.29 -22.49
N SER A 39 -26.50 -7.25 -23.36
CA SER A 39 -25.99 -8.56 -22.98
C SER A 39 -24.47 -8.68 -23.07
N ALA A 40 -23.79 -7.65 -23.57
CA ALA A 40 -22.35 -7.67 -23.85
C ALA A 40 -21.48 -7.92 -22.61
N HIS A 41 -21.83 -7.31 -21.48
CA HIS A 41 -21.09 -7.46 -20.23
C HIS A 41 -21.12 -8.91 -19.72
N LEU A 42 -22.32 -9.49 -19.55
CA LEU A 42 -22.49 -10.88 -19.14
C LEU A 42 -21.89 -11.87 -20.14
N THR A 43 -22.01 -11.57 -21.45
CA THR A 43 -21.40 -12.37 -22.50
C THR A 43 -19.90 -12.47 -22.31
N LEU A 44 -19.21 -11.34 -22.09
CA LEU A 44 -17.77 -11.36 -21.86
C LEU A 44 -17.39 -12.01 -20.52
N SER A 45 -18.22 -11.87 -19.47
CA SER A 45 -18.01 -12.60 -18.23
C SER A 45 -18.01 -14.10 -18.46
N TYR A 46 -19.02 -14.65 -19.14
CA TYR A 46 -19.11 -16.09 -19.40
C TYR A 46 -18.06 -16.59 -20.40
N LEU A 47 -17.69 -15.79 -21.41
CA LEU A 47 -16.57 -16.12 -22.29
C LEU A 47 -15.24 -16.11 -21.53
N GLY A 48 -15.06 -15.18 -20.59
CA GLY A 48 -13.91 -15.12 -19.70
C GLY A 48 -13.81 -16.33 -18.78
N ASP A 49 -14.95 -16.78 -18.21
CA ASP A 49 -15.00 -17.99 -17.38
C ASP A 49 -14.67 -19.26 -18.18
N LEU A 50 -15.01 -19.31 -19.47
CA LEU A 50 -14.60 -20.42 -20.35
C LEU A 50 -13.11 -20.37 -20.69
N GLY A 51 -12.58 -19.18 -21.00
CA GLY A 51 -11.16 -19.00 -21.33
C GLY A 51 -10.71 -19.62 -22.66
N LEU A 52 -11.64 -19.87 -23.58
CA LEU A 52 -11.40 -20.55 -24.87
C LEU A 52 -11.57 -19.65 -26.10
N PHE A 53 -11.72 -18.34 -25.91
CA PHE A 53 -11.89 -17.37 -26.99
C PHE A 53 -10.82 -16.28 -26.90
N GLN A 54 -10.01 -16.15 -27.95
CA GLN A 54 -9.00 -15.11 -28.04
C GLN A 54 -9.53 -13.97 -28.90
N PHE A 55 -9.82 -12.82 -28.28
CA PHE A 55 -10.17 -11.61 -29.02
C PHE A 55 -9.00 -11.15 -29.88
N LYS A 56 -9.27 -10.86 -31.15
CA LYS A 56 -8.29 -10.24 -32.04
C LYS A 56 -8.22 -8.76 -31.71
N ASP A 57 -7.29 -8.38 -30.83
CA ASP A 57 -7.00 -6.97 -30.59
C ASP A 57 -6.17 -6.41 -31.73
N VAL A 58 -6.65 -5.32 -32.34
CA VAL A 58 -5.93 -4.59 -33.40
C VAL A 58 -5.17 -3.38 -32.83
N CYS A 59 -5.14 -3.24 -31.51
CA CYS A 59 -4.39 -2.18 -30.85
C CYS A 59 -2.96 -2.62 -30.50
N ARG A 60 -2.01 -2.27 -31.37
CA ARG A 60 -0.56 -2.55 -31.30
C ARG A 60 0.20 -2.04 -30.05
N ILE A 61 -0.43 -1.61 -28.96
CA ILE A 61 0.22 -0.76 -27.95
C ILE A 61 0.39 -1.38 -26.54
N PHE A 62 -0.30 -2.46 -26.15
CA PHE A 62 -0.31 -2.85 -24.72
C PHE A 62 0.13 -4.26 -24.34
N ASN A 63 0.84 -4.99 -25.22
CA ASN A 63 1.53 -6.22 -24.78
C ASN A 63 2.87 -5.94 -24.05
N ALA A 64 3.34 -4.69 -23.97
CA ALA A 64 4.61 -4.36 -23.32
C ALA A 64 4.55 -4.22 -21.78
N PHE A 65 3.37 -4.05 -21.16
CA PHE A 65 3.25 -3.88 -19.70
C PHE A 65 2.93 -5.19 -18.95
N LEU A 66 2.66 -6.28 -19.66
CA LEU A 66 2.42 -7.62 -19.12
C LEU A 66 3.62 -8.58 -19.29
N VAL A 67 4.70 -8.13 -19.93
CA VAL A 67 5.89 -8.98 -20.18
C VAL A 67 6.92 -8.91 -19.04
N GLN A 68 6.78 -8.00 -18.06
CA GLN A 68 7.75 -7.89 -16.96
C GLN A 68 7.32 -8.63 -15.67
N PHE A 69 6.09 -9.12 -15.57
CA PHE A 69 5.62 -9.94 -14.45
C PHE A 69 4.58 -10.93 -14.96
N PRO A 70 4.67 -12.24 -14.66
CA PRO A 70 3.60 -13.18 -14.97
C PRO A 70 2.40 -12.87 -14.06
N VAL A 71 1.60 -11.88 -14.46
CA VAL A 71 0.28 -11.64 -13.87
C VAL A 71 -0.63 -12.72 -14.41
N VAL A 72 -0.66 -13.84 -13.69
CA VAL A 72 -1.72 -14.82 -13.80
C VAL A 72 -3.03 -14.09 -13.52
N LEU A 73 -3.82 -13.83 -14.56
CA LEU A 73 -5.22 -13.44 -14.40
C LEU A 73 -5.97 -14.63 -13.78
N TRP A 74 -5.98 -14.68 -12.45
CA TRP A 74 -6.76 -15.62 -11.67
C TRP A 74 -8.22 -15.21 -11.68
N PHE A 75 -9.04 -15.89 -12.49
CA PHE A 75 -10.44 -16.12 -12.14
C PHE A 75 -10.49 -17.40 -11.27
N PRO A 76 -11.21 -17.44 -10.13
CA PRO A 76 -11.09 -18.54 -9.16
C PRO A 76 -11.53 -19.93 -9.62
N SER A 77 -11.84 -20.15 -10.90
CA SER A 77 -12.32 -21.46 -11.38
C SER A 77 -11.72 -21.94 -12.70
N VAL A 78 -11.05 -21.10 -13.49
CA VAL A 78 -10.39 -21.54 -14.73
C VAL A 78 -9.05 -20.81 -14.89
N ARG A 79 -7.98 -21.60 -14.95
CA ARG A 79 -6.62 -21.13 -15.24
C ARG A 79 -6.59 -20.66 -16.69
N CYS A 80 -6.98 -19.41 -16.95
CA CYS A 80 -6.77 -18.74 -18.23
C CYS A 80 -5.27 -18.66 -18.50
N ARG A 81 -4.77 -19.62 -19.29
CA ARG A 81 -3.39 -19.60 -19.77
C ARG A 81 -3.37 -18.68 -20.98
N ILE A 82 -2.70 -17.54 -20.82
CA ILE A 82 -2.39 -16.61 -21.90
C ILE A 82 -1.64 -17.41 -22.97
N MET A 83 -2.21 -17.52 -24.17
CA MET A 83 -1.48 -17.89 -25.38
C MET A 83 -0.50 -16.75 -25.66
N ASN A 84 0.75 -16.92 -25.23
CA ASN A 84 1.82 -16.07 -25.68
C ASN A 84 2.11 -16.41 -27.14
N ASP A 85 2.47 -15.42 -27.95
CA ASP A 85 3.18 -15.58 -29.23
C ASP A 85 4.43 -14.69 -29.20
N PRO A 86 5.56 -15.10 -29.81
CA PRO A 86 6.75 -14.27 -29.94
C PRO A 86 6.54 -13.35 -31.13
N ILE A 87 6.58 -12.04 -30.87
CA ILE A 87 6.50 -11.01 -31.91
C ILE A 87 7.84 -10.98 -32.66
N SER A 88 7.92 -11.66 -33.79
CA SER A 88 8.74 -11.21 -34.93
C SER A 88 8.18 -11.75 -36.24
N ASP A 89 7.95 -10.83 -37.18
CA ASP A 89 7.76 -11.08 -38.61
C ASP A 89 6.40 -11.61 -39.08
N CYS A 90 5.39 -10.72 -39.06
CA CYS A 90 4.38 -10.63 -40.12
C CYS A 90 4.00 -9.14 -40.29
N LEU A 91 4.85 -8.42 -41.01
CA LEU A 91 4.48 -7.16 -41.68
C LEU A 91 3.52 -7.49 -42.83
N SER A 92 2.61 -6.55 -43.10
CA SER A 92 1.61 -6.49 -44.19
C SER A 92 0.31 -7.27 -43.97
N ASP A 93 -0.78 -6.49 -43.97
CA ASP A 93 -2.16 -6.87 -44.27
C ASP A 93 -3.02 -7.45 -43.14
N SER A 94 -3.45 -6.59 -42.21
CA SER A 94 -4.72 -6.78 -41.50
C SER A 94 -5.31 -5.41 -41.10
N VAL A 95 -6.35 -4.99 -41.82
CA VAL A 95 -7.11 -3.76 -41.57
C VAL A 95 -7.90 -3.92 -40.26
N GLY A 96 -7.67 -3.04 -39.29
CA GLY A 96 -8.27 -3.13 -37.96
C GLY A 96 -9.64 -2.50 -37.83
N LEU A 97 -10.51 -3.11 -37.01
CA LEU A 97 -11.88 -2.64 -36.75
C LEU A 97 -11.95 -1.30 -35.96
N ASN A 98 -10.89 -0.90 -35.26
CA ASN A 98 -10.79 0.33 -34.46
C ASN A 98 -9.41 1.01 -34.53
N ALA A 99 -8.66 0.82 -35.62
CA ALA A 99 -7.26 1.27 -35.74
C ALA A 99 -7.09 2.81 -35.64
N ASP A 100 -8.14 3.56 -35.98
CA ASP A 100 -8.08 5.02 -36.10
C ASP A 100 -8.37 5.78 -34.79
N LYS A 101 -8.69 5.08 -33.69
CA LYS A 101 -9.12 5.70 -32.42
C LYS A 101 -8.15 5.41 -31.27
N SER A 102 -7.71 6.47 -30.60
CA SER A 102 -6.91 6.35 -29.37
C SER A 102 -7.71 5.65 -28.25
N PRO A 103 -7.06 4.92 -27.32
CA PRO A 103 -7.75 4.20 -26.25
C PRO A 103 -8.68 5.04 -25.37
N PHE A 104 -8.38 6.34 -25.23
CA PHE A 104 -9.14 7.29 -24.41
C PHE A 104 -10.40 7.83 -25.10
N GLN A 105 -10.48 7.74 -26.43
CA GLN A 105 -11.64 8.19 -27.22
C GLN A 105 -12.67 7.08 -27.45
N ARG A 106 -12.44 5.91 -26.86
CA ARG A 106 -13.32 4.74 -27.02
C ARG A 106 -14.43 4.72 -25.98
N THR A 107 -15.51 4.01 -26.32
CA THR A 107 -16.80 4.04 -25.61
C THR A 107 -16.71 3.71 -24.12
N TYR A 108 -15.82 2.79 -23.71
CA TYR A 108 -15.76 2.28 -22.34
C TYR A 108 -14.60 2.86 -21.51
N ALA A 109 -13.93 3.91 -21.99
CA ALA A 109 -12.78 4.51 -21.33
C ALA A 109 -13.10 5.04 -19.91
N ASN A 110 -14.30 5.58 -19.71
CA ASN A 110 -14.74 6.09 -18.40
C ASN A 110 -14.93 4.97 -17.37
N GLN A 111 -15.49 3.83 -17.78
CA GLN A 111 -15.68 2.66 -16.92
C GLN A 111 -14.33 2.04 -16.54
N ILE A 112 -13.35 2.02 -17.45
CA ILE A 112 -11.99 1.58 -17.15
C ILE A 112 -11.33 2.53 -16.13
N LYS A 113 -11.49 3.85 -16.29
CA LYS A 113 -10.99 4.85 -15.34
C LYS A 113 -11.62 4.66 -13.96
N ARG A 114 -12.93 4.43 -13.90
CA ARG A 114 -13.69 4.13 -12.67
C ARG A 114 -13.14 2.90 -11.94
N CYS A 115 -12.94 1.79 -12.65
CA CYS A 115 -12.30 0.59 -12.09
C CYS A 115 -10.86 0.87 -11.64
N GLY A 116 -10.13 1.72 -12.37
CA GLY A 116 -8.78 2.17 -12.02
C GLY A 116 -8.73 2.91 -10.69
N GLU A 117 -9.67 3.82 -10.44
CA GLU A 117 -9.80 4.54 -9.16
C GLU A 117 -10.14 3.60 -8.01
N MET A 118 -11.10 2.68 -8.18
CA MET A 118 -11.41 1.67 -7.16
C MET A 118 -10.19 0.80 -6.83
N ALA A 119 -9.43 0.39 -7.85
CA ALA A 119 -8.18 -0.35 -7.66
C ALA A 119 -7.11 0.48 -6.91
N ARG A 120 -7.05 1.81 -7.14
CA ARG A 120 -6.18 2.72 -6.39
C ARG A 120 -6.56 2.75 -4.90
N LYS A 121 -7.85 2.87 -4.59
CA LYS A 121 -8.36 2.83 -3.20
C LYS A 121 -8.02 1.52 -2.50
N LEU A 122 -8.20 0.38 -3.18
CA LEU A 122 -7.84 -0.93 -2.65
C LEU A 122 -6.34 -1.07 -2.38
N ARG A 123 -5.47 -0.51 -3.23
CA ARG A 123 -4.02 -0.48 -2.96
C ARG A 123 -3.69 0.32 -1.71
N LEU A 124 -4.33 1.49 -1.53
CA LEU A 124 -4.18 2.29 -0.31
C LEU A 124 -4.59 1.48 0.92
N PHE A 125 -5.74 0.80 0.90
CA PHE A 125 -6.16 -0.05 2.01
C PHE A 125 -5.18 -1.17 2.30
N LYS A 126 -4.65 -1.83 1.27
CA LYS A 126 -3.64 -2.87 1.43
C LYS A 126 -2.38 -2.35 2.12
N GLU A 127 -1.87 -1.20 1.70
CA GLU A 127 -0.71 -0.55 2.33
C GLU A 127 -0.98 -0.19 3.80
N GLN A 128 -2.18 0.31 4.11
CA GLN A 128 -2.57 0.67 5.48
C GLN A 128 -2.74 -0.56 6.39
N MET A 129 -3.32 -1.65 5.87
CA MET A 129 -3.41 -2.94 6.57
C MET A 129 -2.02 -3.52 6.83
N ALA A 130 -1.11 -3.46 5.85
CA ALA A 130 0.27 -3.93 5.99
C ALA A 130 1.02 -3.13 7.07
N LYS A 131 0.88 -1.80 7.09
CA LYS A 131 1.44 -0.94 8.15
C LYS A 131 0.88 -1.27 9.54
N ALA A 132 -0.37 -1.72 9.63
CA ALA A 132 -1.01 -2.13 10.88
C ALA A 132 -0.73 -3.59 11.27
N GLY A 133 -0.02 -4.37 10.44
CA GLY A 133 0.21 -5.80 10.68
C GLY A 133 -1.05 -6.67 10.58
N ILE A 134 -2.11 -6.17 9.94
CA ILE A 134 -3.37 -6.90 9.75
C ILE A 134 -3.24 -7.74 8.47
N SER A 135 -3.27 -9.07 8.63
CA SER A 135 -3.25 -10.00 7.50
C SER A 135 -4.64 -10.17 6.90
N HIS A 136 -4.68 -10.50 5.60
CA HIS A 136 -5.92 -10.83 4.90
C HIS A 136 -6.60 -12.03 5.56
N SER A 137 -7.89 -11.88 5.87
CA SER A 137 -8.69 -13.02 6.31
C SER A 137 -9.14 -13.79 5.07
N GLU A 138 -8.63 -15.01 4.86
CA GLU A 138 -9.18 -15.97 3.89
C GLU A 138 -10.54 -16.49 4.38
N MET A 139 -11.51 -15.60 4.57
CA MET A 139 -12.87 -16.02 4.89
C MET A 139 -13.63 -16.17 3.58
N VAL A 140 -13.91 -17.41 3.20
CA VAL A 140 -14.80 -17.74 2.08
C VAL A 140 -16.22 -17.36 2.49
N MET A 141 -16.58 -16.09 2.26
CA MET A 141 -17.95 -15.65 2.42
C MET A 141 -18.75 -15.99 1.16
N THR A 142 -19.96 -16.50 1.39
CA THR A 142 -20.96 -16.84 0.38
C THR A 142 -21.16 -15.66 -0.58
N GLN A 143 -21.25 -15.97 -1.88
CA GLN A 143 -21.44 -15.01 -2.98
C GLN A 143 -22.73 -14.19 -2.80
N THR A 144 -22.71 -13.16 -1.95
CA THR A 144 -23.65 -12.05 -2.08
C THR A 144 -23.23 -11.31 -3.34
N ARG A 145 -24.16 -11.18 -4.29
CA ARG A 145 -23.99 -10.38 -5.50
C ARG A 145 -23.86 -8.92 -5.06
N ILE A 146 -22.64 -8.47 -4.82
CA ILE A 146 -22.36 -7.07 -4.47
C ILE A 146 -22.56 -6.27 -5.75
N ASP A 147 -23.41 -5.25 -5.68
CA ASP A 147 -23.56 -4.30 -6.77
C ASP A 147 -22.27 -3.46 -6.91
N PHE A 148 -21.77 -3.34 -8.13
CA PHE A 148 -20.52 -2.62 -8.42
C PHE A 148 -20.63 -1.15 -8.03
N ASP A 149 -21.82 -0.56 -8.22
CA ASP A 149 -22.10 0.83 -7.88
C ASP A 149 -22.10 1.06 -6.37
N GLU A 150 -22.74 0.16 -5.61
CA GLU A 150 -22.74 0.20 -4.15
C GLU A 150 -21.33 0.01 -3.58
N MET A 151 -20.53 -0.87 -4.20
CA MET A 151 -19.14 -1.07 -3.81
C MET A 151 -18.29 0.20 -4.00
N GLU A 152 -18.47 0.92 -5.11
CA GLU A 152 -17.72 2.15 -5.36
C GLU A 152 -17.98 3.20 -4.27
N ILE A 153 -19.25 3.38 -3.90
CA ILE A 153 -19.67 4.31 -2.84
C ILE A 153 -19.02 3.90 -1.52
N LYS A 154 -19.15 2.62 -1.12
CA LYS A 154 -18.55 2.08 0.10
C LYS A 154 -17.03 2.27 0.15
N LEU A 155 -16.32 1.98 -0.95
CA LEU A 155 -14.87 2.20 -1.01
C LEU A 155 -14.51 3.68 -0.88
N GLY A 156 -15.33 4.60 -1.41
CA GLY A 156 -15.16 6.03 -1.24
C GLY A 156 -15.36 6.52 0.19
N GLU A 157 -16.42 6.05 0.84
CA GLU A 157 -16.71 6.38 2.24
C GLU A 157 -15.59 5.90 3.18
N LEU A 158 -15.15 4.66 3.01
CA LEU A 158 -14.05 4.07 3.80
C LEU A 158 -12.71 4.78 3.56
N GLU A 159 -12.43 5.22 2.33
CA GLU A 159 -11.23 6.01 2.03
C GLU A 159 -11.27 7.36 2.74
N ALA A 160 -12.40 8.07 2.65
CA ALA A 160 -12.58 9.36 3.30
C ALA A 160 -12.45 9.24 4.83
N GLU A 161 -13.12 8.26 5.44
CA GLU A 161 -13.06 8.01 6.88
C GLU A 161 -11.62 7.68 7.32
N LEU A 162 -10.91 6.81 6.59
CA LEU A 162 -9.55 6.43 6.95
C LEU A 162 -8.55 7.59 6.82
N ILE A 163 -8.68 8.42 5.78
CA ILE A 163 -7.83 9.62 5.60
C ILE A 163 -8.10 10.62 6.72
N GLU A 164 -9.36 10.84 7.08
CA GLU A 164 -9.75 11.75 8.15
C GLU A 164 -9.21 11.26 9.51
N VAL A 165 -9.41 9.99 9.85
CA VAL A 165 -8.92 9.38 11.10
C VAL A 165 -7.40 9.49 11.19
N ASN A 166 -6.68 9.20 10.10
CA ASN A 166 -5.21 9.32 10.08
C ASN A 166 -4.74 10.78 10.27
N SER A 167 -5.34 11.73 9.56
CA SER A 167 -5.02 13.16 9.68
C SER A 167 -5.29 13.69 11.09
N ASN A 168 -6.41 13.29 11.69
CA ASN A 168 -6.76 13.67 13.06
C ASN A 168 -5.81 13.04 14.07
N ASN A 169 -5.45 11.77 13.90
CA ASN A 169 -4.51 11.08 14.79
C ASN A 169 -3.10 11.69 14.71
N GLU A 170 -2.62 12.07 13.53
CA GLU A 170 -1.34 12.78 13.37
C GLU A 170 -1.32 14.13 14.10
N LYS A 171 -2.41 14.91 14.01
CA LYS A 171 -2.54 16.20 14.74
C LYS A 171 -2.55 15.99 16.24
N LEU A 172 -3.31 15.01 16.73
CA LEU A 172 -3.39 14.66 18.15
C LEU A 172 -2.03 14.17 18.66
N GLN A 173 -1.34 13.32 17.90
CA GLN A 173 0.00 12.83 18.24
C GLN A 173 1.02 13.98 18.31
N ARG A 174 0.96 14.94 17.38
CA ARG A 174 1.82 16.13 17.40
C ARG A 174 1.57 16.96 18.66
N SER A 175 0.31 17.26 18.98
CA SER A 175 -0.07 18.01 20.18
C SER A 175 0.33 17.28 21.47
N TYR A 176 0.18 15.95 21.51
CA TYR A 176 0.63 15.12 22.61
C TYR A 176 2.16 15.20 22.83
N ASN A 177 2.94 15.11 21.75
CA ASN A 177 4.40 15.24 21.82
C ASN A 177 4.82 16.66 22.27
N GLU A 178 4.14 17.71 21.81
CA GLU A 178 4.38 19.09 22.26
C GLU A 178 4.14 19.25 23.77
N LEU A 179 3.08 18.64 24.32
CA LEU A 179 2.80 18.69 25.75
C LEU A 179 3.79 17.85 26.58
N LEU A 180 4.28 16.73 26.04
CA LEU A 180 5.34 15.95 26.69
C LEU A 180 6.63 16.76 26.81
N GLU A 181 7.02 17.45 25.73
CA GLU A 181 8.15 18.39 25.76
C GLU A 181 7.91 19.52 26.75
N TYR A 182 6.70 20.09 26.78
CA TYR A 182 6.36 21.15 27.71
C TYR A 182 6.47 20.69 29.17
N MET A 183 5.93 19.51 29.50
CA MET A 183 6.02 18.90 30.82
C MET A 183 7.48 18.72 31.26
N LEU A 184 8.35 18.32 30.34
CA LEU A 184 9.77 18.14 30.61
C LEU A 184 10.47 19.47 30.91
N VAL A 185 10.15 20.53 30.17
CA VAL A 185 10.65 21.88 30.44
C VAL A 185 10.18 22.36 31.80
N LEU A 186 8.90 22.19 32.15
CA LEU A 186 8.37 22.60 33.45
C LEU A 186 9.13 21.93 34.60
N LYS A 187 9.40 20.62 34.50
CA LYS A 187 10.15 19.87 35.53
C LYS A 187 11.62 20.30 35.65
N LYS A 188 12.37 20.26 34.54
CA LYS A 188 13.82 20.54 34.54
C LYS A 188 14.14 22.03 34.74
N ALA A 189 13.35 22.93 34.15
CA ALA A 189 13.50 24.35 34.43
C ALA A 189 13.15 24.67 35.89
N GLY A 190 12.11 24.04 36.45
CA GLY A 190 11.78 24.14 37.88
C GLY A 190 12.96 23.79 38.80
N GLU A 191 13.68 22.70 38.50
CA GLU A 191 14.91 22.32 39.22
C GLU A 191 15.99 23.43 39.17
N PHE A 192 16.17 24.11 38.04
CA PHE A 192 17.13 25.22 37.93
C PHE A 192 16.76 26.41 38.80
N PHE A 193 15.48 26.79 38.85
CA PHE A 193 15.03 27.91 39.68
C PHE A 193 15.08 27.55 41.18
N TYR A 194 14.68 26.33 41.56
CA TYR A 194 14.75 25.86 42.93
C TYR A 194 16.19 25.76 43.46
N SER A 195 17.10 25.20 42.66
CA SER A 195 18.54 25.14 43.01
C SER A 195 19.17 26.53 43.10
N ALA A 196 18.81 27.46 42.19
CA ALA A 196 19.27 28.84 42.26
C ALA A 196 18.77 29.55 43.53
N GLN A 197 17.47 29.45 43.85
CA GLN A 197 16.88 30.10 45.03
C GLN A 197 17.43 29.55 46.34
N SER A 198 17.59 28.22 46.45
CA SER A 198 18.19 27.59 47.64
C SER A 198 19.66 28.00 47.82
N SER A 199 20.44 28.06 46.73
CA SER A 199 21.84 28.52 46.79
C SER A 199 21.97 30.00 47.18
N ALA A 200 21.11 30.88 46.66
CA ALA A 200 21.09 32.30 47.02
C ALA A 200 20.72 32.50 48.50
N THR A 201 19.70 31.75 48.98
CA THR A 201 19.29 31.78 50.40
C THR A 201 20.41 31.28 51.33
N ALA A 202 21.14 30.24 50.91
CA ALA A 202 22.28 29.72 51.66
C ALA A 202 23.44 30.75 51.72
N GLN A 203 23.75 31.41 50.61
CA GLN A 203 24.77 32.46 50.55
C GLN A 203 24.38 33.68 51.40
N GLN A 204 23.12 34.10 51.38
CA GLN A 204 22.65 35.19 52.24
C GLN A 204 22.78 34.83 53.73
N ARG A 205 22.41 33.61 54.12
CA ARG A 205 22.63 33.13 55.50
C ARG A 205 24.10 33.10 55.88
N GLU A 206 24.99 32.74 54.95
CA GLU A 206 26.43 32.71 55.20
C GLU A 206 27.04 34.12 55.33
N ILE A 207 26.57 35.07 54.52
CA ILE A 207 26.96 36.49 54.60
C ILE A 207 26.46 37.12 55.91
N GLU A 208 25.20 36.86 56.29
CA GLU A 208 24.64 37.29 57.57
C GLU A 208 25.39 36.67 58.77
N ALA A 209 25.81 35.39 58.67
CA ALA A 209 26.61 34.74 59.70
C ALA A 209 28.03 35.33 59.82
N ARG A 210 28.64 35.78 58.72
CA ARG A 210 29.96 36.43 58.74
C ARG A 210 29.92 37.86 59.30
N GLN A 211 28.80 38.58 59.16
CA GLN A 211 28.65 39.94 59.70
C GLN A 211 28.49 39.99 61.23
N ILE A 212 28.12 38.90 61.89
CA ILE A 212 27.96 38.85 63.35
C ILE A 212 29.30 38.52 64.06
N GLY A 213 30.34 38.14 63.32
CA GLY A 213 31.53 37.47 63.86
C GLY A 213 32.83 38.26 64.02
N ASP A 214 33.01 39.45 63.43
CA ASP A 214 34.33 40.11 63.54
C ASP A 214 34.24 41.65 63.45
N GLY A 215 34.50 42.30 64.58
CA GLY A 215 34.72 43.73 64.67
C GLY A 215 36.21 44.01 64.61
N SER A 216 36.76 44.16 63.41
CA SER A 216 38.13 44.66 63.21
C SER A 216 38.21 45.59 62.02
N LEU A 217 38.69 46.81 62.27
CA LEU A 217 38.97 47.84 61.26
C LEU A 217 40.10 47.37 60.34
N ASP A 218 39.76 47.04 59.09
CA ASP A 218 40.50 47.45 57.89
C ASP A 218 39.73 46.96 56.65
N SER A 219 38.97 47.88 56.06
CA SER A 219 38.12 47.60 54.89
C SER A 219 38.79 48.15 53.62
N PRO A 220 39.04 47.33 52.57
CA PRO A 220 39.38 47.85 51.26
C PRO A 220 38.12 48.42 50.59
N LEU A 221 38.23 49.68 50.15
CA LEU A 221 37.26 50.61 49.56
C LEU A 221 36.49 50.16 48.28
N LEU A 222 36.20 48.87 48.11
CA LEU A 222 35.41 48.35 46.98
C LEU A 222 34.07 47.72 47.36
N LEU A 223 33.77 47.55 48.67
CA LEU A 223 32.51 46.93 49.12
C LEU A 223 31.39 47.91 49.48
N GLU A 224 31.68 49.20 49.72
CA GLU A 224 30.65 50.18 50.10
C GLU A 224 29.76 50.64 48.93
N GLN A 225 30.17 50.42 47.68
CA GLN A 225 29.39 50.85 46.51
C GLN A 225 28.21 49.90 46.17
N GLU A 226 28.17 48.69 46.72
CA GLU A 226 27.08 47.72 46.47
C GLU A 226 25.98 47.70 47.54
N MET A 227 26.15 48.38 48.67
CA MET A 227 25.18 48.35 49.78
C MET A 227 24.12 49.46 49.76
N LEU A 228 24.09 50.30 48.71
CA LEU A 228 23.05 51.32 48.48
C LEU A 228 22.23 51.07 47.20
N THR A 229 22.00 49.81 46.83
CA THR A 229 20.93 49.50 45.87
C THR A 229 19.63 49.27 46.62
N ASP A 230 18.81 50.31 46.64
CA ASP A 230 17.38 50.33 46.88
C ASP A 230 16.70 48.99 46.46
N PRO A 231 16.03 48.23 47.35
CA PRO A 231 15.37 46.96 47.01
C PRO A 231 14.26 47.14 45.95
N SER A 232 13.85 48.38 45.70
CA SER A 232 12.94 48.80 44.63
C SER A 232 13.56 48.76 43.20
N LYS A 233 14.88 48.59 43.07
CA LYS A 233 15.61 48.49 41.79
C LYS A 233 16.12 47.07 41.49
N GLN A 234 15.38 46.02 41.86
CA GLN A 234 15.67 44.69 41.32
C GLN A 234 15.47 44.70 39.80
N VAL A 235 16.57 44.63 39.04
CA VAL A 235 16.53 44.48 37.59
C VAL A 235 15.90 43.11 37.28
N LYS A 236 14.61 43.10 36.93
CA LYS A 236 13.90 41.88 36.56
C LYS A 236 14.47 41.33 35.24
N LEU A 237 15.30 40.29 35.35
CA LEU A 237 15.85 39.59 34.20
C LEU A 237 14.73 38.86 33.45
N GLY A 238 14.74 38.95 32.13
CA GLY A 238 13.89 38.12 31.28
C GLY A 238 14.51 36.74 31.11
N PHE A 239 13.68 35.73 30.85
CA PHE A 239 14.16 34.39 30.55
C PHE A 239 13.39 33.74 29.40
N VAL A 240 14.07 32.86 28.66
CA VAL A 240 13.47 31.99 27.64
C VAL A 240 13.83 30.54 27.97
N SER A 241 12.81 29.67 28.01
CA SER A 241 12.95 28.23 28.22
C SER A 241 12.54 27.44 26.98
N GLY A 242 13.19 26.30 26.77
CA GLY A 242 12.87 25.42 25.66
C GLY A 242 13.73 24.16 25.61
N LEU A 243 13.62 23.42 24.52
CA LEU A 243 14.47 22.28 24.20
C LEU A 243 15.28 22.54 22.94
N VAL A 244 16.51 22.04 22.92
CA VAL A 244 17.39 22.05 21.75
C VAL A 244 17.95 20.64 21.54
N PRO A 245 18.14 20.17 20.29
CA PRO A 245 18.80 18.89 20.04
C PRO A 245 20.19 18.86 20.67
N LYS A 246 20.53 17.75 21.34
CA LYS A 246 21.78 17.59 22.10
C LYS A 246 23.03 17.78 21.22
N GLU A 247 22.98 17.33 19.97
CA GLU A 247 24.06 17.51 18.99
C GLU A 247 24.36 18.98 18.69
N LYS A 248 23.33 19.83 18.72
CA LYS A 248 23.43 21.25 18.39
C LYS A 248 23.66 22.12 19.64
N ALA A 249 23.61 21.54 20.84
CA ALA A 249 23.64 22.27 22.11
C ALA A 249 24.90 23.13 22.32
N MET A 250 26.08 22.59 21.99
CA MET A 250 27.36 23.31 22.13
C MET A 250 27.50 24.46 21.12
N ALA A 251 27.02 24.27 19.90
CA ALA A 251 27.01 25.31 18.88
C ALA A 251 26.01 26.41 19.24
N PHE A 252 24.83 26.03 19.75
CA PHE A 252 23.80 26.93 20.23
C PHE A 252 24.31 27.87 21.33
N GLU A 253 24.99 27.33 22.35
CA GLU A 253 25.62 28.11 23.42
C GLU A 253 26.64 29.13 22.88
N ARG A 254 27.55 28.69 22.01
CA ARG A 254 28.59 29.56 21.43
C ARG A 254 27.99 30.72 20.63
N ILE A 255 26.94 30.46 19.85
CA ILE A 255 26.29 31.50 19.03
C ILE A 255 25.50 32.47 19.93
N LEU A 256 24.80 31.97 20.95
CA LEU A 256 24.12 32.82 21.94
C LEU A 256 25.11 33.75 22.64
N PHE A 257 26.23 33.21 23.13
CA PHE A 257 27.27 33.99 23.81
C PHE A 257 27.84 35.08 22.90
N ARG A 258 28.19 34.74 21.65
CA ARG A 258 28.73 35.70 20.67
C ARG A 258 27.73 36.79 20.29
N ALA A 259 26.48 36.43 20.02
CA ALA A 259 25.45 37.37 19.58
C ALA A 259 25.02 38.38 20.67
N THR A 260 25.07 37.95 21.93
CA THR A 260 24.76 38.76 23.12
C THR A 260 26.01 39.42 23.72
N ARG A 261 27.21 39.17 23.18
CA ARG A 261 28.50 39.64 23.69
C ARG A 261 28.76 39.24 25.15
N GLY A 262 28.30 38.05 25.54
CA GLY A 262 28.43 37.55 26.91
C GLY A 262 27.41 38.09 27.91
N ASN A 263 26.49 38.97 27.49
CA ASN A 263 25.45 39.53 28.37
C ASN A 263 24.23 38.60 28.51
N MET A 264 24.47 37.31 28.71
CA MET A 264 23.43 36.29 28.88
C MET A 264 23.93 35.20 29.82
N TYR A 265 23.02 34.58 30.57
CA TYR A 265 23.33 33.43 31.42
C TYR A 265 22.54 32.20 30.97
N LEU A 266 23.25 31.12 30.62
CA LEU A 266 22.67 29.88 30.08
C LEU A 266 22.75 28.77 31.13
N ARG A 267 21.63 28.08 31.36
CA ARG A 267 21.60 26.78 32.03
C ARG A 267 21.06 25.74 31.06
N GLN A 268 21.74 24.61 30.95
CA GLN A 268 21.27 23.46 30.18
C GLN A 268 21.32 22.20 31.05
N ALA A 269 20.34 21.31 30.86
CA ALA A 269 20.38 19.94 31.35
C ALA A 269 20.05 18.99 30.21
N ALA A 270 20.82 17.90 30.12
CA ALA A 270 20.48 16.81 29.24
C ALA A 270 19.21 16.12 29.72
N VAL A 271 18.36 15.72 28.78
CA VAL A 271 17.28 14.80 29.06
C VAL A 271 17.85 13.38 29.02
N ASP A 272 17.48 12.56 30.01
CA ASP A 272 17.98 11.20 30.15
C ASP A 272 17.51 10.31 28.99
N ASP A 273 16.21 10.35 28.68
CA ASP A 273 15.60 9.58 27.61
C ASP A 273 15.37 10.41 26.32
N PRO A 274 15.55 9.83 25.12
CA PRO A 274 15.26 10.51 23.87
C PRO A 274 13.76 10.79 23.73
N VAL A 275 13.42 12.02 23.35
CA VAL A 275 12.04 12.51 23.24
C VAL A 275 11.63 12.51 21.77
N ILE A 276 10.37 12.18 21.48
CA ILE A 276 9.83 12.25 20.13
C ILE A 276 9.62 13.73 19.77
N ASP A 277 10.30 14.18 18.72
CA ASP A 277 10.16 15.53 18.23
C ASP A 277 8.79 15.73 17.57
N PRO A 278 8.02 16.79 17.92
CA PRO A 278 6.65 16.97 17.42
C PRO A 278 6.57 17.18 15.90
N ILE A 279 7.63 17.70 15.28
CA ILE A 279 7.64 18.02 13.85
C ILE A 279 8.15 16.83 13.02
N SER A 280 9.29 16.25 13.39
CA SER A 280 9.88 15.11 12.66
C SER A 280 9.27 13.76 13.03
N GLY A 281 8.70 13.60 14.23
CA GLY A 281 8.21 12.32 14.73
C GLY A 281 9.31 11.33 15.12
N GLU A 282 10.58 11.75 15.07
CA GLU A 282 11.73 10.92 15.40
C GLU A 282 12.11 11.06 16.88
N LYS A 283 12.68 9.98 17.45
CA LYS A 283 13.23 10.01 18.81
C LYS A 283 14.61 10.66 18.78
N ILE A 284 14.72 11.87 19.35
CA ILE A 284 15.94 12.67 19.35
C ILE A 284 16.36 12.95 20.80
N ALA A 285 17.65 12.83 21.09
CA ALA A 285 18.21 13.27 22.36
C ALA A 285 18.20 14.82 22.42
N LYS A 286 17.53 15.38 23.42
CA LYS A 286 17.37 16.83 23.58
C LYS A 286 17.94 17.31 24.92
N ASN A 287 18.30 18.58 24.98
CA ASN A 287 18.67 19.29 26.20
C ASN A 287 17.60 20.35 26.49
N VAL A 288 17.16 20.42 27.75
CA VAL A 288 16.36 21.55 28.24
C VAL A 288 17.30 22.71 28.51
N PHE A 289 16.96 23.90 28.05
CA PHE A 289 17.71 25.11 28.32
C PHE A 289 16.85 26.21 28.94
N VAL A 290 17.48 27.04 29.76
CA VAL A 290 16.94 28.31 30.24
C VAL A 290 18.00 29.39 30.00
N VAL A 291 17.63 30.40 29.22
CA VAL A 291 18.46 31.55 28.89
C VAL A 291 17.94 32.77 29.64
N PHE A 292 18.73 33.32 30.54
CA PHE A 292 18.45 34.60 31.20
C PHE A 292 19.12 35.74 30.42
N TYR A 293 18.40 36.85 30.23
CA TYR A 293 18.84 38.00 29.47
C TYR A 293 18.31 39.31 30.04
N SER A 294 18.97 40.41 29.70
CA SER A 294 18.53 41.77 30.01
C SER A 294 18.32 42.58 28.72
N GLY A 295 17.18 43.26 28.62
CA GLY A 295 16.83 44.14 27.50
C GLY A 295 16.19 43.45 26.29
N GLU A 296 15.28 44.16 25.61
CA GLU A 296 14.47 43.63 24.50
C GLU A 296 15.31 43.27 23.26
N ARG A 297 16.42 44.00 23.01
CA ARG A 297 17.33 43.69 21.89
C ARG A 297 17.98 42.30 22.03
N ALA A 298 18.30 41.89 23.26
CA ALA A 298 18.87 40.57 23.52
C ALA A 298 17.81 39.49 23.29
N LYS A 299 16.59 39.69 23.79
CA LYS A 299 15.43 38.81 23.56
C LYS A 299 15.21 38.53 22.08
N THR A 300 15.11 39.57 21.23
CA THR A 300 14.87 39.38 19.79
C THR A 300 15.98 38.57 19.13
N LYS A 301 17.25 38.75 19.52
CA LYS A 301 18.37 37.94 19.02
C LYS A 301 18.26 36.49 19.46
N ILE A 302 17.98 36.25 20.75
CA ILE A 302 17.82 34.91 21.32
C ILE A 302 16.68 34.18 20.61
N LEU A 303 15.53 34.83 20.42
CA LEU A 303 14.38 34.23 19.73
C LEU A 303 14.71 33.80 18.30
N LYS A 304 15.44 34.63 17.53
CA LYS A 304 15.90 34.28 16.18
C LYS A 304 16.91 33.12 16.17
N ILE A 305 17.80 33.06 17.16
CA ILE A 305 18.75 31.96 17.29
C ILE A 305 18.02 30.65 17.64
N CYS A 306 17.06 30.68 18.57
CA CYS A 306 16.24 29.50 18.87
C CYS A 306 15.54 28.96 17.61
N GLU A 307 14.96 29.84 16.80
CA GLU A 307 14.30 29.46 15.54
C GLU A 307 15.29 28.86 14.52
N ALA A 308 16.47 29.48 14.33
CA ALA A 308 17.50 28.98 13.41
C ALA A 308 18.06 27.60 13.81
N PHE A 309 18.05 27.29 15.11
CA PHE A 309 18.53 26.00 15.64
C PHE A 309 17.43 24.93 15.73
N GLY A 310 16.17 25.26 15.42
CA GLY A 310 15.03 24.37 15.57
C GLY A 310 14.71 24.06 17.04
N ALA A 311 14.90 25.04 17.93
CA ALA A 311 14.63 24.89 19.34
C ALA A 311 13.16 25.20 19.66
N ASN A 312 12.44 24.23 20.23
CA ASN A 312 11.05 24.38 20.65
C ASN A 312 11.01 25.16 21.96
N ARG A 313 10.23 26.24 22.02
CA ARG A 313 10.14 27.13 23.18
C ARG A 313 8.80 26.96 23.86
N TYR A 314 8.82 26.95 25.18
CA TYR A 314 7.62 26.80 25.99
C TYR A 314 7.54 27.91 27.04
N PRO A 315 6.33 28.44 27.31
CA PRO A 315 6.14 29.45 28.35
C PRO A 315 6.48 28.86 29.72
N PHE A 316 7.13 29.63 30.57
CA PHE A 316 7.50 29.21 31.92
C PHE A 316 7.31 30.40 32.88
N THR A 317 6.93 30.13 34.12
CA THR A 317 6.78 31.16 35.17
C THR A 317 7.76 30.88 36.30
N ASP A 318 8.25 31.91 36.97
CA ASP A 318 9.11 31.83 38.15
C ASP A 318 8.34 31.51 39.45
N ASP A 319 7.04 31.80 39.50
CA ASP A 319 6.16 31.52 40.64
C ASP A 319 5.89 30.02 40.83
N ILE A 320 6.32 29.47 41.96
CA ILE A 320 6.20 28.05 42.34
C ILE A 320 4.73 27.60 42.37
N GLY A 321 3.81 28.45 42.85
CA GLY A 321 2.38 28.11 42.92
C GLY A 321 1.79 27.92 41.53
N LYS A 322 2.10 28.85 40.62
CA LYS A 322 1.69 28.77 39.20
C LYS A 322 2.38 27.64 38.45
N GLN A 323 3.65 27.34 38.75
CA GLN A 323 4.35 26.19 38.18
C GLN A 323 3.64 24.88 38.53
N MET A 324 3.30 24.67 39.80
CA MET A 324 2.59 23.45 40.23
C MET A 324 1.21 23.34 39.57
N GLN A 325 0.50 24.46 39.44
CA GLN A 325 -0.77 24.50 38.70
C GLN A 325 -0.58 24.12 37.22
N MET A 326 0.39 24.72 36.52
CA MET A 326 0.68 24.40 35.12
C MET A 326 1.09 22.93 34.93
N ILE A 327 1.89 22.37 35.84
CA ILE A 327 2.27 20.95 35.81
C ILE A 327 1.01 20.07 35.96
N SER A 328 0.12 20.37 36.91
CA SER A 328 -1.12 19.62 37.09
C SER A 328 -2.02 19.70 35.85
N GLU A 329 -2.18 20.89 35.27
CA GLU A 329 -2.99 21.13 34.08
C GLU A 329 -2.44 20.40 32.85
N VAL A 330 -1.13 20.51 32.58
CA VAL A 330 -0.47 19.85 31.45
C VAL A 330 -0.49 18.33 31.65
N SER A 331 -0.30 17.84 32.88
CA SER A 331 -0.39 16.40 33.17
C SER A 331 -1.79 15.85 32.88
N GLY A 332 -2.84 16.55 33.28
CA GLY A 332 -4.22 16.17 32.97
C GLY A 332 -4.48 16.11 31.46
N LYS A 333 -4.06 17.15 30.72
CA LYS A 333 -4.19 17.19 29.25
C LYS A 333 -3.44 16.07 28.55
N ILE A 334 -2.23 15.72 29.02
CA ILE A 334 -1.45 14.60 28.49
C ILE A 334 -2.23 13.29 28.66
N THR A 335 -2.82 13.05 29.83
CA THR A 335 -3.59 11.82 30.07
C THR A 335 -4.84 11.74 29.20
N GLU A 336 -5.58 12.83 29.05
CA GLU A 336 -6.78 12.91 28.21
C GLU A 336 -6.47 12.72 26.72
N LEU A 337 -5.41 13.37 26.22
CA LEU A 337 -4.97 13.20 24.84
C LEU A 337 -4.48 11.79 24.60
N LYS A 338 -3.77 11.18 25.57
CA LYS A 338 -3.31 9.80 25.44
C LYS A 338 -4.48 8.83 25.29
N THR A 339 -5.51 8.96 26.13
CA THR A 339 -6.71 8.12 26.01
C THR A 339 -7.43 8.35 24.69
N THR A 340 -7.48 9.59 24.19
CA THR A 340 -8.12 9.92 22.91
C THR A 340 -7.36 9.31 21.72
N ILE A 341 -6.02 9.37 21.74
CA ILE A 341 -5.17 8.74 20.72
C ILE A 341 -5.36 7.22 20.73
N ASP A 342 -5.36 6.60 21.92
CA ASP A 342 -5.52 5.15 22.04
C ASP A 342 -6.90 4.69 21.52
N LEU A 343 -7.96 5.44 21.81
CA LEU A 343 -9.29 5.20 21.24
C LEU A 343 -9.32 5.40 19.71
N GLY A 344 -8.65 6.43 19.20
CA GLY A 344 -8.53 6.69 17.76
C GLY A 344 -7.78 5.59 17.02
N MET A 345 -6.72 5.05 17.62
CA MET A 345 -5.97 3.91 17.06
C MET A 345 -6.84 2.65 17.03
N LEU A 346 -7.61 2.38 18.08
CA LEU A 346 -8.54 1.25 18.12
C LEU A 346 -9.65 1.39 17.06
N HIS A 347 -10.20 2.59 16.88
CA HIS A 347 -11.20 2.86 15.82
C HIS A 347 -10.63 2.58 14.44
N ARG A 348 -9.43 3.10 14.15
CA ARG A 348 -8.71 2.85 12.90
C ARG A 348 -8.49 1.35 12.66
N ASP A 349 -8.07 0.62 13.68
CA ASP A 349 -7.82 -0.82 13.58
C ASP A 349 -9.12 -1.61 13.33
N ASN A 350 -10.24 -1.18 13.89
CA ASN A 350 -11.55 -1.78 13.64
C ASN A 350 -12.02 -1.56 12.19
N ILE A 351 -11.85 -0.35 11.64
CA ILE A 351 -12.12 -0.07 10.22
C ILE A 351 -11.27 -0.99 9.34
N LEU A 352 -9.96 -1.09 9.61
CA LEU A 352 -9.06 -1.92 8.82
C LEU A 352 -9.39 -3.42 8.92
N LYS A 353 -9.84 -3.90 10.07
CA LYS A 353 -10.36 -5.28 10.22
C LYS A 353 -11.63 -5.49 9.42
N ASN A 354 -12.57 -4.55 9.43
CA ASN A 354 -13.78 -4.63 8.62
C ASN A 354 -13.45 -4.71 7.13
N ILE A 355 -12.50 -3.89 6.67
CA ILE A 355 -11.98 -3.93 5.29
C ILE A 355 -11.33 -5.28 5.00
N SER A 356 -10.49 -5.81 5.91
CA SER A 356 -9.73 -7.04 5.67
C SER A 356 -10.59 -8.27 5.42
N HIS A 357 -11.82 -8.31 5.98
CA HIS A 357 -12.77 -9.40 5.77
C HIS A 357 -13.32 -9.47 4.33
N GLN A 358 -13.51 -8.33 3.66
CA GLN A 358 -14.13 -8.25 2.32
C GLN A 358 -13.14 -7.88 1.22
N PHE A 359 -11.91 -7.51 1.60
CA PHE A 359 -10.88 -7.02 0.70
C PHE A 359 -10.63 -7.93 -0.51
N GLU A 360 -10.50 -9.23 -0.29
CA GLU A 360 -10.17 -10.17 -1.36
C GLU A 360 -11.30 -10.30 -2.38
N GLN A 361 -12.55 -10.27 -1.91
CA GLN A 361 -13.73 -10.26 -2.78
C GLN A 361 -13.79 -8.98 -3.62
N TRP A 362 -13.58 -7.82 -3.00
CA TRP A 362 -13.57 -6.53 -3.71
C TRP A 362 -12.44 -6.45 -4.74
N ASN A 363 -11.24 -6.91 -4.37
CA ASN A 363 -10.08 -6.92 -5.24
C ASN A 363 -10.29 -7.82 -6.47
N ASN A 364 -10.80 -9.03 -6.28
CA ASN A 364 -11.10 -9.93 -7.40
C ASN A 364 -12.21 -9.36 -8.30
N LEU A 365 -13.27 -8.81 -7.72
CA LEU A 365 -14.37 -8.22 -8.48
C LEU A 365 -13.90 -7.02 -9.32
N VAL A 366 -13.13 -6.09 -8.75
CA VAL A 366 -12.59 -4.93 -9.49
C VAL A 366 -11.62 -5.37 -10.60
N ARG A 367 -10.82 -6.42 -10.38
CA ARG A 367 -9.93 -6.99 -11.40
C ARG A 367 -10.72 -7.60 -12.56
N THR A 368 -11.73 -8.41 -12.26
CA THR A 368 -12.64 -9.00 -13.24
C THR A 368 -13.35 -7.93 -14.05
N GLU A 369 -13.99 -6.96 -13.39
CA GLU A 369 -14.71 -5.87 -14.05
C GLU A 369 -13.79 -5.03 -14.95
N LYS A 370 -12.59 -4.69 -14.46
CA LYS A 370 -11.60 -3.97 -15.26
C LYS A 370 -11.20 -4.74 -16.53
N ALA A 371 -11.03 -6.06 -16.43
CA ALA A 371 -10.69 -6.90 -17.58
C ALA A 371 -11.85 -7.00 -18.59
N ILE A 372 -13.10 -7.08 -18.12
CA ILE A 372 -14.30 -7.07 -18.96
C ILE A 372 -14.40 -5.75 -19.72
N TYR A 373 -14.33 -4.61 -19.02
CA TYR A 373 -14.41 -3.29 -19.68
C TYR A 373 -13.24 -3.04 -20.62
N HIS A 374 -12.05 -3.52 -20.29
CA HIS A 374 -10.91 -3.45 -21.21
C HIS A 374 -11.20 -4.23 -22.50
N THR A 375 -11.79 -5.43 -22.38
CA THR A 375 -12.16 -6.27 -23.52
C THR A 375 -13.31 -5.67 -24.34
N LEU A 376 -14.34 -5.11 -23.70
CA LEU A 376 -15.39 -4.33 -24.37
C LEU A 376 -14.80 -3.18 -25.19
N ASN A 377 -13.73 -2.55 -24.68
CA ASN A 377 -13.06 -1.45 -25.34
C ASN A 377 -12.22 -1.87 -26.56
N MET A 378 -12.02 -3.18 -26.79
CA MET A 378 -11.43 -3.72 -28.01
C MET A 378 -12.48 -3.94 -29.12
N LEU A 379 -13.75 -4.12 -28.74
CA LEU A 379 -14.85 -4.42 -29.66
C LEU A 379 -15.25 -3.20 -30.49
N SER A 380 -15.75 -3.43 -31.71
CA SER A 380 -16.31 -2.35 -32.53
C SER A 380 -17.78 -2.15 -32.21
N LEU A 381 -18.20 -0.89 -32.10
CA LEU A 381 -19.58 -0.52 -31.80
C LEU A 381 -20.30 -0.16 -33.09
N ASP A 382 -21.34 -0.92 -33.43
CA ASP A 382 -22.26 -0.60 -34.52
C ASP A 382 -23.42 0.23 -33.97
N VAL A 383 -23.34 1.55 -34.18
CA VAL A 383 -24.31 2.54 -33.67
C VAL A 383 -25.70 2.29 -34.25
N THR A 384 -25.79 1.77 -35.48
CA THR A 384 -27.07 1.58 -36.17
C THR A 384 -27.90 0.44 -35.58
N LYS A 385 -27.23 -0.61 -35.10
CA LYS A 385 -27.87 -1.82 -34.57
C LYS A 385 -27.83 -1.93 -33.05
N LYS A 386 -27.15 -0.99 -32.36
CA LYS A 386 -26.85 -1.08 -30.92
C LYS A 386 -26.23 -2.45 -30.55
N CYS A 387 -25.31 -2.91 -31.38
CA CYS A 387 -24.60 -4.16 -31.19
C CYS A 387 -23.09 -3.91 -31.16
N LEU A 388 -22.38 -4.74 -30.40
CA LEU A 388 -20.94 -4.85 -30.44
C LEU A 388 -20.55 -6.01 -31.36
N VAL A 389 -19.53 -5.78 -32.17
CA VAL A 389 -18.95 -6.81 -33.03
C VAL A 389 -17.56 -7.14 -32.50
N ALA A 390 -17.35 -8.43 -32.26
CA ALA A 390 -16.09 -9.00 -31.84
C ALA A 390 -15.60 -9.98 -32.92
N GLU A 391 -14.30 -9.96 -33.20
CA GLU A 391 -13.64 -11.00 -33.96
C GLU A 391 -12.58 -11.66 -33.10
N GLY A 392 -12.44 -12.98 -33.22
CA GLY A 392 -11.49 -13.72 -32.41
C GLY A 392 -11.34 -15.17 -32.83
N TRP A 393 -10.27 -15.78 -32.34
CA TRP A 393 -9.95 -17.17 -32.59
C TRP A 393 -10.57 -18.05 -31.51
N SER A 394 -11.16 -19.16 -31.91
CA SER A 394 -11.61 -20.21 -30.99
C SER A 394 -11.26 -21.59 -31.53
N PRO A 395 -11.00 -22.57 -30.66
CA PRO A 395 -10.85 -23.96 -31.07
C PRO A 395 -12.16 -24.49 -31.66
N VAL A 396 -12.07 -25.29 -32.73
CA VAL A 396 -13.25 -25.87 -33.40
C VAL A 396 -14.06 -26.75 -32.44
N PHE A 397 -13.41 -27.48 -31.53
CA PHE A 397 -14.08 -28.32 -30.53
C PHE A 397 -14.88 -27.51 -29.49
N ALA A 398 -14.53 -26.24 -29.25
CA ALA A 398 -15.15 -25.39 -28.23
C ALA A 398 -16.39 -24.64 -28.73
N THR A 399 -16.76 -24.83 -30.01
CA THR A 399 -17.87 -24.11 -30.65
C THR A 399 -19.19 -24.23 -29.88
N SER A 400 -19.55 -25.44 -29.44
CA SER A 400 -20.80 -25.66 -28.69
C SER A 400 -20.78 -24.95 -27.33
N GLN A 401 -19.67 -25.06 -26.60
CA GLN A 401 -19.51 -24.43 -25.28
C GLN A 401 -19.63 -22.90 -25.37
N ILE A 402 -19.06 -22.30 -26.42
CA ILE A 402 -19.15 -20.85 -26.66
C ILE A 402 -20.59 -20.47 -27.01
N GLN A 403 -21.26 -21.20 -27.89
CA GLN A 403 -22.67 -20.95 -28.23
C GLN A 403 -23.59 -21.07 -27.01
N ASP A 404 -23.38 -22.06 -26.17
CA ASP A 404 -24.15 -22.23 -24.92
C ASP A 404 -23.91 -21.07 -23.95
N ALA A 405 -22.68 -20.55 -23.84
CA ALA A 405 -22.39 -19.36 -23.04
C ALA A 405 -23.07 -18.10 -23.58
N LEU A 406 -23.06 -17.92 -24.91
CA LEU A 406 -23.74 -16.81 -25.60
C LEU A 406 -25.26 -16.84 -25.38
N GLN A 407 -25.87 -18.03 -25.45
CA GLN A 407 -27.30 -18.21 -25.18
C GLN A 407 -27.65 -17.94 -23.72
N ARG A 408 -26.85 -18.47 -22.77
CA ARG A 408 -27.03 -18.20 -21.34
C ARG A 408 -26.95 -16.70 -21.02
N ALA A 409 -25.95 -15.99 -21.54
CA ALA A 409 -25.82 -14.55 -21.35
C ALA A 409 -27.02 -13.77 -21.90
N THR A 410 -27.58 -14.21 -23.04
CA THR A 410 -28.78 -13.60 -23.64
C THR A 410 -30.01 -13.80 -22.75
N TYR A 411 -30.17 -15.01 -22.20
CA TYR A 411 -31.26 -15.34 -21.28
C TYR A 411 -31.15 -14.55 -19.96
N ASP A 412 -29.98 -14.52 -19.34
CA ASP A 412 -29.76 -13.87 -18.04
C ASP A 412 -29.83 -12.33 -18.10
N SER A 413 -29.57 -11.75 -19.28
CA SER A 413 -29.75 -10.31 -19.54
C SER A 413 -31.18 -9.94 -19.94
N ASN A 414 -32.11 -10.91 -20.08
CA ASN A 414 -33.45 -10.71 -20.63
C ASN A 414 -33.45 -10.02 -22.00
N SER A 415 -32.41 -10.24 -22.82
CA SER A 415 -32.31 -9.60 -24.12
C SER A 415 -33.25 -10.29 -25.12
N GLN A 416 -34.04 -9.50 -25.84
CA GLN A 416 -34.95 -10.01 -26.87
C GLN A 416 -34.21 -10.47 -28.13
N VAL A 417 -32.99 -9.98 -28.34
CA VAL A 417 -32.17 -10.26 -29.54
C VAL A 417 -31.08 -11.24 -29.16
N GLY A 418 -31.04 -12.38 -29.85
CA GLY A 418 -29.98 -13.36 -29.69
C GLY A 418 -28.62 -12.84 -30.15
N SER A 419 -27.56 -13.28 -29.49
CA SER A 419 -26.20 -13.11 -29.99
C SER A 419 -25.95 -14.02 -31.21
N ILE A 420 -25.22 -13.51 -32.19
CA ILE A 420 -24.93 -14.22 -33.45
C ILE A 420 -23.49 -14.71 -33.41
N PHE A 421 -23.30 -16.01 -33.65
CA PHE A 421 -22.00 -16.65 -33.82
C PHE A 421 -21.80 -16.99 -35.30
N GLN A 422 -20.85 -16.32 -35.96
CA GLN A 422 -20.56 -16.53 -37.38
C GLN A 422 -19.10 -16.99 -37.58
N VAL A 423 -18.91 -18.16 -38.18
CA VAL A 423 -17.58 -18.62 -38.58
C VAL A 423 -17.15 -17.89 -39.85
N LEU A 424 -15.96 -17.27 -39.81
CA LEU A 424 -15.36 -16.57 -40.93
C LEU A 424 -14.27 -17.42 -41.58
N HIS A 425 -14.21 -17.38 -42.90
CA HIS A 425 -13.12 -17.97 -43.66
C HIS A 425 -12.05 -16.90 -43.88
N THR A 426 -10.87 -17.11 -43.32
CA THR A 426 -9.72 -16.21 -43.47
C THR A 426 -8.50 -16.96 -44.00
N LYS A 427 -7.57 -16.21 -44.61
CA LYS A 427 -6.24 -16.71 -45.00
C LYS A 427 -5.17 -16.38 -43.96
N GLU A 428 -5.52 -15.66 -42.90
CA GLU A 428 -4.61 -15.33 -41.81
C GLU A 428 -4.18 -16.60 -41.06
N SER A 429 -2.95 -16.59 -40.53
CA SER A 429 -2.42 -17.68 -39.72
C SER A 429 -3.12 -17.71 -38.35
N PRO A 430 -3.80 -18.81 -38.00
CA PRO A 430 -4.40 -18.96 -36.67
C PRO A 430 -3.32 -19.13 -35.57
N PRO A 431 -3.67 -18.83 -34.31
CA PRO A 431 -2.80 -19.07 -33.16
C PRO A 431 -2.63 -20.56 -32.89
N THR A 432 -1.55 -20.93 -32.22
CA THR A 432 -1.29 -22.32 -31.83
C THR A 432 -1.78 -22.60 -30.42
N TYR A 433 -2.43 -23.74 -30.25
CA TYR A 433 -2.95 -24.18 -28.96
C TYR A 433 -2.67 -25.65 -28.73
N PHE A 434 -2.09 -25.95 -27.58
CA PHE A 434 -1.87 -27.30 -27.12
C PHE A 434 -2.65 -27.53 -25.82
N GLN A 435 -3.45 -28.59 -25.78
CA GLN A 435 -4.13 -29.00 -24.55
C GLN A 435 -3.12 -29.66 -23.60
N THR A 436 -2.57 -28.89 -22.67
CA THR A 436 -1.64 -29.42 -21.67
C THR A 436 -2.37 -29.86 -20.40
N ASN A 437 -1.90 -30.95 -19.81
CA ASN A 437 -2.25 -31.36 -18.46
C ASN A 437 -1.29 -30.71 -17.45
N LYS A 438 -1.58 -30.86 -16.16
CA LYS A 438 -0.71 -30.39 -15.05
C LYS A 438 0.74 -30.89 -15.15
N PHE A 439 0.93 -32.08 -15.72
CA PHE A 439 2.26 -32.67 -15.94
C PHE A 439 2.93 -32.08 -17.20
N THR A 440 2.23 -32.09 -18.34
CA THR A 440 2.82 -31.67 -19.62
C THR A 440 3.00 -30.16 -19.74
N SER A 441 2.36 -29.36 -18.88
CA SER A 441 2.51 -27.90 -18.90
C SER A 441 3.93 -27.44 -18.63
N ALA A 442 4.65 -28.07 -17.70
CA ALA A 442 6.01 -27.67 -17.37
C ALA A 442 6.97 -27.92 -18.56
N PHE A 443 6.82 -29.06 -19.23
CA PHE A 443 7.61 -29.37 -20.43
C PHE A 443 7.24 -28.48 -21.62
N GLN A 444 5.96 -28.15 -21.76
CA GLN A 444 5.51 -27.20 -22.78
C GLN A 444 6.08 -25.81 -22.53
N GLU A 445 6.08 -25.31 -21.29
CA GLU A 445 6.68 -24.02 -20.92
C GLU A 445 8.19 -23.98 -21.24
N ILE A 446 8.92 -25.08 -21.06
CA ILE A 446 10.33 -25.19 -21.44
C ILE A 446 10.52 -25.06 -22.96
N VAL A 447 9.65 -25.70 -23.74
CA VAL A 447 9.69 -25.64 -25.21
C VAL A 447 9.30 -24.25 -25.70
N ASP A 448 8.20 -23.70 -25.19
CA ASP A 448 7.68 -22.39 -25.57
C ASP A 448 8.66 -21.26 -25.23
N ALA A 449 9.51 -21.44 -24.21
CA ALA A 449 10.57 -20.50 -23.86
C ALA A 449 11.65 -20.37 -24.96
N TYR A 450 11.86 -21.41 -25.77
CA TYR A 450 12.76 -21.35 -26.92
C TYR A 450 12.09 -20.71 -28.14
N GLY A 451 10.80 -21.00 -28.33
CA GLY A 451 10.00 -20.45 -29.40
C GLY A 451 8.70 -21.22 -29.56
N ILE A 452 7.69 -20.56 -30.10
CA ILE A 452 6.36 -21.14 -30.26
C ILE A 452 6.25 -21.80 -31.62
N ALA A 453 5.72 -23.03 -31.63
CA ALA A 453 5.55 -23.82 -32.84
C ALA A 453 4.55 -23.15 -33.80
N LYS A 454 4.74 -23.34 -35.10
CA LYS A 454 3.78 -22.88 -36.11
C LYS A 454 2.49 -23.71 -36.06
N TYR A 455 1.41 -23.13 -36.59
CA TYR A 455 0.13 -23.81 -36.64
C TYR A 455 0.22 -25.14 -37.40
N GLN A 456 -0.32 -26.19 -36.77
CA GLN A 456 -0.29 -27.59 -37.23
C GLN A 456 1.11 -28.19 -37.36
N GLU A 457 2.15 -27.56 -36.81
CA GLU A 457 3.49 -28.14 -36.70
C GLU A 457 3.51 -29.26 -35.64
N ALA A 458 4.48 -30.18 -35.77
CA ALA A 458 4.68 -31.22 -34.79
C ALA A 458 5.22 -30.62 -33.49
N ASN A 459 4.56 -30.90 -32.37
CA ASN A 459 4.97 -30.39 -31.06
C ASN A 459 6.21 -31.15 -30.54
N PRO A 460 7.38 -30.51 -30.40
CA PRO A 460 8.56 -31.18 -29.85
C PRO A 460 8.38 -31.52 -28.36
N GLY A 461 7.46 -30.86 -27.65
CA GLY A 461 7.17 -31.07 -26.23
C GLY A 461 6.85 -32.52 -25.87
N VAL A 462 6.18 -33.27 -26.76
CA VAL A 462 5.86 -34.68 -26.53
C VAL A 462 7.13 -35.52 -26.39
N TYR A 463 8.14 -35.26 -27.23
CA TYR A 463 9.43 -35.96 -27.16
C TYR A 463 10.27 -35.47 -25.99
N THR A 464 10.27 -34.17 -25.73
CA THR A 464 11.01 -33.53 -24.64
C THR A 464 10.66 -34.13 -23.27
N ILE A 465 9.42 -34.59 -23.06
CA ILE A 465 9.01 -35.26 -21.81
C ILE A 465 9.93 -36.44 -21.46
N ILE A 466 10.39 -37.22 -22.45
CA ILE A 466 11.23 -38.39 -22.23
C ILE A 466 12.70 -38.07 -22.46
N THR A 467 13.00 -37.38 -23.57
CA THR A 467 14.39 -37.16 -24.00
C THR A 467 15.13 -36.19 -23.08
N PHE A 468 14.47 -35.17 -22.54
CA PHE A 468 15.12 -34.18 -21.69
C PHE A 468 15.59 -34.77 -20.35
N PRO A 469 14.74 -35.45 -19.55
CA PRO A 469 15.22 -36.11 -18.33
C PRO A 469 16.24 -37.22 -18.62
N PHE A 470 16.12 -37.92 -19.74
CA PHE A 470 17.07 -38.97 -20.13
C PHE A 470 18.46 -38.41 -20.42
N LEU A 471 18.56 -37.36 -21.24
CA LEU A 471 19.85 -36.72 -21.55
C LEU A 471 20.47 -36.10 -20.30
N PHE A 472 19.65 -35.50 -19.42
CA PHE A 472 20.11 -35.02 -18.12
C PHE A 472 20.69 -36.16 -17.26
N ALA A 473 20.04 -37.33 -17.22
CA ALA A 473 20.52 -38.48 -16.46
C ALA A 473 21.86 -39.03 -16.99
N VAL A 474 22.07 -39.03 -18.30
CA VAL A 474 23.36 -39.44 -18.91
C VAL A 474 24.48 -38.47 -18.53
N MET A 475 24.21 -37.16 -18.53
CA MET A 475 25.20 -36.14 -18.19
C MET A 475 25.52 -36.07 -16.68
N PHE A 476 24.54 -36.37 -15.84
CA PHE A 476 24.60 -36.23 -14.38
C PHE A 476 24.74 -37.59 -13.66
N GLY A 477 25.24 -38.62 -14.36
CA GLY A 477 25.16 -40.04 -13.99
C GLY A 477 25.84 -40.46 -12.69
N ASP A 478 25.24 -40.11 -11.55
CA ASP A 478 25.60 -40.52 -10.19
C ASP A 478 24.36 -41.00 -9.43
N TRP A 479 24.42 -42.22 -8.91
CA TRP A 479 23.33 -42.85 -8.17
C TRP A 479 23.01 -42.14 -6.83
N GLY A 480 24.04 -41.65 -6.12
CA GLY A 480 23.87 -40.94 -4.86
C GLY A 480 23.19 -39.59 -5.05
N HIS A 481 23.66 -38.80 -6.01
CA HIS A 481 23.02 -37.53 -6.37
C HIS A 481 21.61 -37.73 -6.93
N GLY A 482 21.38 -38.78 -7.73
CA GLY A 482 20.06 -39.16 -8.22
C GLY A 482 19.06 -39.46 -7.09
N MET A 483 19.49 -40.18 -6.05
CA MET A 483 18.66 -40.44 -4.87
C MET A 483 18.32 -39.16 -4.10
N CYS A 484 19.28 -38.25 -3.94
CA CYS A 484 19.05 -36.94 -3.30
C CYS A 484 18.03 -36.09 -4.08
N LEU A 485 18.16 -36.01 -5.41
CA LEU A 485 17.22 -35.29 -6.28
C LEU A 485 15.82 -35.90 -6.23
N LEU A 486 15.70 -37.24 -6.20
CA LEU A 486 14.42 -37.92 -6.04
C LEU A 486 13.76 -37.56 -4.71
N LEU A 487 14.50 -37.62 -3.60
CA LEU A 487 13.98 -37.27 -2.28
C LEU A 487 13.50 -35.82 -2.22
N ALA A 488 14.30 -34.88 -2.73
CA ALA A 488 13.95 -33.46 -2.80
C ALA A 488 12.69 -33.23 -3.65
N THR A 489 12.60 -33.89 -4.81
CA THR A 489 11.44 -33.76 -5.72
C THR A 489 10.18 -34.32 -5.08
N LEU A 490 10.25 -35.49 -4.42
CA LEU A 490 9.13 -36.07 -3.69
C LEU A 490 8.66 -35.13 -2.57
N LEU A 491 9.59 -34.52 -1.80
CA LEU A 491 9.23 -33.55 -0.77
C LEU A 491 8.45 -32.34 -1.34
N LEU A 492 8.84 -31.83 -2.51
CA LEU A 492 8.13 -30.73 -3.17
C LEU A 492 6.73 -31.16 -3.64
N ILE A 493 6.60 -32.34 -4.24
CA ILE A 493 5.31 -32.88 -4.68
C ILE A 493 4.37 -33.12 -3.49
N PHE A 494 4.87 -33.69 -2.39
CA PHE A 494 4.06 -33.88 -1.17
C PHE A 494 3.60 -32.55 -0.56
N ARG A 495 4.39 -31.48 -0.68
CA ARG A 495 4.06 -30.14 -0.18
C ARG A 495 3.38 -29.24 -1.19
N GLU A 496 3.01 -29.74 -2.37
CA GLU A 496 2.51 -28.94 -3.48
C GLU A 496 1.31 -28.07 -3.08
N LYS A 497 0.31 -28.64 -2.40
CA LYS A 497 -0.89 -27.89 -1.98
C LYS A 497 -0.56 -26.72 -1.05
N LYS A 498 0.37 -26.95 -0.12
CA LYS A 498 0.82 -25.94 0.86
C LYS A 498 1.68 -24.86 0.21
N LEU A 499 2.49 -25.23 -0.78
CA LEU A 499 3.32 -24.27 -1.53
C LEU A 499 2.47 -23.45 -2.50
N SER A 500 1.50 -24.08 -3.17
CA SER A 500 0.57 -23.39 -4.07
C SER A 500 -0.24 -22.31 -3.35
N SER A 501 -0.69 -22.56 -2.11
CA SER A 501 -1.41 -21.56 -1.32
C SER A 501 -0.50 -20.40 -0.85
N GLN A 502 0.78 -20.66 -0.61
CA GLN A 502 1.74 -19.64 -0.19
C GLN A 502 2.20 -18.74 -1.35
N VAL A 503 2.43 -19.32 -2.53
CA VAL A 503 2.77 -18.55 -3.74
C VAL A 503 1.63 -17.60 -4.10
N SER A 504 0.39 -18.07 -3.98
CA SER A 504 -0.80 -17.21 -4.02
C SER A 504 -0.66 -16.06 -3.04
N SER A 505 -0.47 -16.32 -1.73
CA SER A 505 -0.37 -15.25 -0.71
C SER A 505 0.77 -14.23 -0.88
N HIS A 506 1.87 -14.58 -1.55
CA HIS A 506 3.05 -13.70 -1.73
C HIS A 506 3.06 -12.91 -3.05
N LEU A 507 2.29 -13.34 -4.06
CA LEU A 507 2.07 -12.59 -5.31
C LEU A 507 0.84 -11.67 -5.24
N PHE A 508 0.04 -11.76 -4.17
CA PHE A 508 -1.12 -10.91 -3.93
C PHE A 508 -0.78 -9.54 -3.37
#